data_AF-A0A4Z0F487-F1
#
_entry.id   AF-A0A4Z0F487-F1
#
_cell.length_a   1.000
_cell.length_b   1.000
_cell.length_c   1.000
_cell.angle_alpha   90.00
_cell.angle_beta   90.00
_cell.angle_gamma   90.00
#
_symmetry.space_group_name_H-M   'P 1'
#
loop_
_entity.id
_entity.type
_entity.pdbx_description
1 polymer ?
#
loop_
_entity_poly.entity_id
_entity_poly.type
_entity_poly.pdbx_seq_one_letter_code
_entity_poly.pdbx_strand_id
1 'polypeptide(L)'
;MYTDIVDHPFDLTGLSPFARAWVMVSRPDCPIDLTGLKPSERAWVMVNRPDCPIDMTGLSPYDRAWVMARRPDCPIDLTGLSSSHRAYVMVYRPDCPIDMTGLDPEDRALVMDSRPDYPFDQDL
;
A
#
# COMPACT_ATOMS: atom_id res chain seq x y z
N MET A 1 -6.77 40.98 15.31
CA MET A 1 -6.82 40.83 13.85
C MET A 1 -7.44 39.49 13.57
N TYR A 2 -8.67 39.47 13.04
CA TYR A 2 -9.34 38.25 12.61
C TYR A 2 -8.67 37.79 11.31
N THR A 3 -7.97 36.66 11.33
CA THR A 3 -7.73 35.91 10.10
C THR A 3 -8.88 34.91 9.99
N ASP A 4 -9.99 35.37 9.43
CA ASP A 4 -10.98 34.47 8.83
C ASP A 4 -10.27 33.75 7.68
N ILE A 5 -9.59 32.65 8.01
CA ILE A 5 -9.37 31.59 7.05
C ILE A 5 -10.77 31.01 6.85
N VAL A 6 -11.54 31.64 5.95
CA VAL A 6 -12.76 31.05 5.45
C VAL A 6 -12.34 29.71 4.88
N ASP A 7 -12.66 28.66 5.64
CA ASP A 7 -12.50 27.26 5.32
C ASP A 7 -13.16 27.04 3.95
N HIS A 8 -12.38 27.21 2.88
CA HIS A 8 -12.89 27.01 1.54
C HIS A 8 -13.06 25.51 1.41
N PRO A 9 -14.29 25.00 1.31
CA PRO A 9 -14.50 23.57 1.17
C PRO A 9 -13.70 23.10 -0.04
N PHE A 10 -13.00 21.97 0.12
CA PHE A 10 -12.36 21.28 -0.99
C PHE A 10 -13.43 20.88 -2.00
N ASP A 11 -13.71 21.74 -2.97
CA ASP A 11 -14.64 21.41 -4.04
C ASP A 11 -13.92 20.53 -5.06
N LEU A 12 -14.09 19.23 -4.88
CA LEU A 12 -13.57 18.22 -5.80
C LEU A 12 -14.61 17.83 -6.87
N THR A 13 -15.74 18.54 -6.93
CA THR A 13 -16.82 18.26 -7.88
C THR A 13 -16.34 18.50 -9.31
N GLY A 14 -16.73 17.61 -10.23
CA GLY A 14 -16.35 17.71 -11.64
C GLY A 14 -14.92 17.27 -11.96
N LEU A 15 -14.10 16.98 -10.94
CA LEU A 15 -12.79 16.37 -11.14
C LEU A 15 -12.93 14.88 -11.49
N SER A 16 -12.03 14.38 -12.34
CA SER A 16 -11.91 12.95 -12.59
C SER A 16 -11.48 12.20 -11.31
N PRO A 17 -11.78 10.90 -11.18
CA PRO A 17 -11.34 10.10 -10.03
C PRO A 17 -9.84 10.23 -9.74
N PHE A 18 -8.99 10.10 -10.77
CA PHE A 18 -7.55 10.29 -10.62
C PHE A 18 -7.16 11.70 -10.14
N ALA A 19 -7.80 12.76 -10.65
CA ALA A 19 -7.52 14.12 -10.21
C ALA A 19 -7.93 14.34 -8.74
N ARG A 20 -9.06 13.75 -8.32
CA ARG A 20 -9.50 13.76 -6.92
C ARG A 20 -8.47 13.07 -6.01
N ALA A 21 -8.01 11.88 -6.40
CA ALA A 21 -6.95 11.18 -5.71
C ALA A 21 -5.68 12.04 -5.61
N TRP A 22 -5.32 12.73 -6.70
CA TRP A 22 -4.12 13.56 -6.74
C TRP A 22 -4.17 14.72 -5.76
N VAL A 23 -5.32 15.38 -5.67
CA VAL A 23 -5.55 16.44 -4.67
C VAL A 23 -5.43 15.88 -3.26
N MET A 24 -6.09 14.75 -2.95
CA MET A 24 -6.00 14.13 -1.62
C MET A 24 -4.57 13.77 -1.22
N VAL A 25 -3.77 13.23 -2.13
CA VAL A 25 -2.36 12.89 -1.82
C VAL A 25 -1.50 14.15 -1.66
N SER A 26 -1.71 15.16 -2.51
CA SER A 26 -0.88 16.38 -2.50
C SER A 26 -1.22 17.33 -1.36
N ARG A 27 -2.39 17.17 -0.74
CA ARG A 27 -2.94 18.08 0.27
C ARG A 27 -3.35 17.33 1.54
N PRO A 28 -2.48 17.27 2.55
CA PRO A 28 -2.78 16.57 3.81
C PRO A 28 -4.01 17.13 4.55
N ASP A 29 -4.32 18.41 4.35
CA ASP A 29 -5.50 19.09 4.89
C ASP A 29 -6.81 18.72 4.16
N CYS A 30 -6.72 18.17 2.94
CA CYS A 30 -7.88 17.70 2.19
C CYS A 30 -8.47 16.45 2.87
N PRO A 31 -9.78 16.44 3.16
CA PRO A 31 -10.49 15.25 3.61
C PRO A 31 -10.35 14.11 2.61
N ILE A 32 -10.29 12.89 3.14
CA ILE A 32 -10.17 11.69 2.33
C ILE A 32 -11.57 11.20 1.97
N ASP A 33 -11.84 11.10 0.67
CA ASP A 33 -13.03 10.44 0.11
C ASP A 33 -12.61 9.52 -1.04
N LEU A 34 -12.62 8.21 -0.78
CA LEU A 34 -12.26 7.18 -1.74
C LEU A 34 -13.43 6.78 -2.67
N THR A 35 -14.61 7.38 -2.51
CA THR A 35 -15.81 7.00 -3.25
C THR A 35 -15.67 7.29 -4.74
N GLY A 36 -15.98 6.29 -5.57
CA GLY A 36 -15.90 6.40 -7.02
C GLY A 36 -14.48 6.37 -7.59
N LEU A 37 -13.46 6.17 -6.74
CA LEU A 37 -12.10 5.89 -7.19
C LEU A 37 -11.94 4.46 -7.68
N LYS A 38 -11.06 4.26 -8.65
CA LYS A 38 -10.61 2.93 -9.06
C LYS A 38 -9.77 2.29 -7.96
N PRO A 39 -9.71 0.94 -7.89
CA PRO A 39 -8.89 0.24 -6.90
C PRO A 39 -7.44 0.74 -6.80
N SER A 40 -6.75 0.93 -7.93
CA SER A 40 -5.36 1.41 -7.93
C SER A 40 -5.21 2.85 -7.44
N GLU A 41 -6.20 3.71 -7.70
CA GLU A 41 -6.24 5.09 -7.18
C GLU A 41 -6.45 5.09 -5.66
N ARG A 42 -7.34 4.22 -5.16
CA ARG A 42 -7.54 4.02 -3.71
C ARG A 42 -6.26 3.54 -3.03
N ALA A 43 -5.59 2.55 -3.63
CA ALA A 43 -4.32 2.03 -3.13
C ALA A 43 -3.26 3.13 -3.07
N TRP A 44 -3.17 3.96 -4.11
CA TRP A 44 -2.23 5.07 -4.14
C TRP A 44 -2.50 6.12 -3.05
N VAL A 45 -3.77 6.48 -2.82
CA VAL A 45 -4.14 7.36 -1.71
C VAL A 45 -3.74 6.73 -0.37
N MET A 46 -4.09 5.47 -0.12
CA MET A 46 -3.71 4.77 1.11
C MET A 46 -2.19 4.75 1.32
N VAL A 47 -1.40 4.47 0.28
CA VAL A 47 0.07 4.43 0.39
C VAL A 47 0.66 5.80 0.76
N ASN A 48 0.09 6.90 0.26
CA ASN A 48 0.66 8.24 0.43
C ASN A 48 0.04 9.06 1.57
N ARG A 49 -1.10 8.63 2.10
CA ARG A 49 -1.81 9.29 3.22
C ARG A 49 -1.86 8.33 4.41
N PRO A 50 -0.96 8.47 5.41
CA PRO A 50 -0.94 7.61 6.59
C PRO A 50 -2.23 7.67 7.42
N ASP A 51 -2.94 8.79 7.37
CA ASP A 51 -4.24 9.00 8.00
C ASP A 51 -5.40 8.38 7.21
N CYS A 52 -5.16 7.88 5.99
CA CYS A 52 -6.13 7.12 5.23
C CYS A 52 -6.37 5.75 5.88
N PRO A 53 -7.63 5.40 6.21
CA PRO A 53 -7.98 4.05 6.66
C PRO A 53 -7.62 3.02 5.59
N ILE A 54 -7.15 1.87 6.03
CA ILE A 54 -6.79 0.77 5.13
C ILE A 54 -8.05 -0.04 4.80
N ASP A 55 -8.41 -0.08 3.53
CA ASP A 55 -9.43 -0.98 2.98
C ASP A 55 -8.92 -1.64 1.71
N MET A 56 -8.67 -2.95 1.81
CA MET A 56 -8.14 -3.79 0.74
C MET A 56 -9.23 -4.37 -0.17
N THR A 57 -10.50 -4.10 0.12
CA THR A 57 -11.64 -4.69 -0.58
C THR A 57 -11.69 -4.26 -2.04
N GLY A 58 -11.71 -5.25 -2.93
CA GLY A 58 -11.75 -5.02 -4.38
C GLY A 58 -10.43 -4.57 -4.99
N LEU A 59 -9.34 -4.53 -4.20
CA LEU A 59 -8.00 -4.30 -4.74
C LEU A 59 -7.47 -5.51 -5.50
N SER A 60 -6.67 -5.24 -6.53
CA SER A 60 -5.91 -6.30 -7.20
C SER A 60 -4.85 -6.88 -6.27
N PRO A 61 -4.36 -8.11 -6.51
CA PRO A 61 -3.24 -8.67 -5.74
C PRO A 61 -2.01 -7.76 -5.71
N TYR A 62 -1.70 -7.08 -6.82
CA TYR A 62 -0.61 -6.12 -6.90
C TYR A 62 -0.84 -4.91 -5.97
N ASP A 63 -2.02 -4.30 -6.04
CA ASP A 63 -2.36 -3.14 -5.22
C ASP A 63 -2.35 -3.50 -3.72
N ARG A 64 -2.83 -4.70 -3.37
CA ARG A 64 -2.76 -5.23 -2.00
C ARG A 64 -1.29 -5.36 -1.55
N ALA A 65 -0.45 -5.99 -2.35
CA ALA A 65 0.97 -6.14 -2.03
C ALA A 65 1.66 -4.79 -1.86
N TRP A 66 1.35 -3.82 -2.71
CA TRP A 66 1.92 -2.48 -2.63
C TRP A 66 1.50 -1.72 -1.37
N VAL A 67 0.21 -1.77 -1.01
CA VAL A 67 -0.27 -1.15 0.24
C VAL A 67 0.41 -1.80 1.44
N MET A 68 0.44 -3.14 1.54
CA MET A 68 1.13 -3.83 2.63
C MET A 68 2.61 -3.45 2.69
N ALA A 69 3.31 -3.44 1.56
CA ALA A 69 4.73 -3.10 1.51
C ALA A 69 5.04 -1.68 2.00
N ARG A 70 4.15 -0.72 1.77
CA ARG A 70 4.39 0.71 2.04
C ARG A 70 3.75 1.23 3.31
N ARG A 71 2.78 0.52 3.89
CA ARG A 71 2.06 0.91 5.12
C ARG A 71 2.41 -0.04 6.26
N PRO A 72 3.32 0.34 7.18
CA PRO A 72 3.70 -0.50 8.32
C PRO A 72 2.54 -0.84 9.26
N ASP A 73 1.52 0.03 9.32
CA ASP A 73 0.29 -0.17 10.07
C ASP A 73 -0.71 -1.11 9.37
N CYS A 74 -0.44 -1.48 8.11
CA CYS A 74 -1.23 -2.48 7.40
C CYS A 74 -0.93 -3.87 7.95
N PRO A 75 -1.96 -4.64 8.38
CA PRO A 75 -1.80 -6.06 8.63
C PRO A 75 -1.30 -6.78 7.38
N ILE A 76 -0.44 -7.77 7.60
CA ILE A 76 0.14 -8.57 6.53
C ILE A 76 -0.75 -9.79 6.27
N ASP A 77 -1.25 -9.90 5.05
CA ASP A 77 -1.97 -11.07 4.53
C ASP A 77 -1.50 -11.39 3.12
N LEU A 78 -0.70 -12.45 3.01
CA LEU A 78 -0.11 -12.90 1.75
C LEU A 78 -1.05 -13.82 0.94
N THR A 79 -2.27 -14.07 1.42
CA THR A 79 -3.21 -15.00 0.79
C THR A 79 -3.69 -14.49 -0.57
N GLY A 80 -3.67 -15.39 -1.55
CA GLY A 80 -4.11 -15.10 -2.92
C GLY A 80 -3.15 -14.21 -3.71
N LEU A 81 -1.94 -14.00 -3.20
CA LEU A 81 -0.86 -13.32 -3.93
C LEU A 81 -0.01 -14.33 -4.72
N SER A 82 0.50 -13.89 -5.87
CA SER A 82 1.53 -14.64 -6.61
C SER A 82 2.85 -14.65 -5.85
N SER A 83 3.75 -15.56 -6.22
CA SER A 83 5.12 -15.62 -5.70
C SER A 83 5.79 -14.24 -5.66
N SER A 84 5.81 -13.54 -6.79
CA SER A 84 6.44 -12.22 -6.92
C SER A 84 5.85 -11.14 -6.01
N HIS A 85 4.53 -11.14 -5.81
CA HIS A 85 3.88 -10.20 -4.90
C HIS A 85 4.16 -10.53 -3.43
N ARG A 86 4.23 -11.82 -3.08
CA ARG A 86 4.60 -12.26 -1.72
C ARG A 86 6.04 -11.87 -1.40
N ALA A 87 6.97 -12.14 -2.33
CA ALA A 87 8.36 -11.74 -2.21
C ALA A 87 8.51 -10.23 -2.08
N TYR A 88 7.78 -9.45 -2.89
CA TYR A 88 7.75 -8.00 -2.77
C TYR A 88 7.36 -7.52 -1.36
N VAL A 89 6.29 -8.07 -0.78
CA VAL A 89 5.89 -7.71 0.59
C VAL A 89 6.99 -8.09 1.58
N MET A 90 7.52 -9.31 1.52
CA MET A 90 8.58 -9.78 2.41
C MET A 90 9.84 -8.91 2.34
N VAL A 91 10.25 -8.47 1.15
CA VAL A 91 11.42 -7.61 0.94
C VAL A 91 11.23 -6.23 1.58
N TYR A 92 10.06 -5.61 1.37
CA TYR A 92 9.82 -4.22 1.78
C TYR A 92 9.19 -4.06 3.16
N ARG A 93 8.74 -5.16 3.80
CA ARG A 93 8.24 -5.19 5.19
C ARG A 93 9.14 -6.08 6.04
N PRO A 94 10.13 -5.51 6.75
CA PRO A 94 11.01 -6.28 7.63
C PRO A 94 10.28 -7.04 8.74
N ASP A 95 9.10 -6.56 9.16
CA ASP A 95 8.21 -7.23 10.12
C ASP A 95 7.36 -8.36 9.49
N CYS A 96 7.39 -8.52 8.17
CA CYS A 96 6.80 -9.68 7.50
C CYS A 96 7.59 -10.94 7.85
N PRO A 97 6.95 -11.98 8.39
CA PRO A 97 7.55 -13.31 8.50
C PRO A 97 7.99 -13.80 7.13
N ILE A 98 9.16 -14.42 7.08
CA ILE A 98 9.69 -14.97 5.84
C ILE A 98 9.13 -16.38 5.67
N ASP A 99 8.45 -16.62 4.55
CA ASP A 99 7.96 -17.93 4.14
C ASP A 99 8.28 -18.16 2.66
N MET A 100 9.24 -19.06 2.43
CA MET A 100 9.71 -19.39 1.09
C MET A 100 8.85 -20.45 0.38
N THR A 101 7.81 -20.96 1.05
CA THR A 101 6.92 -22.01 0.52
C THR A 101 6.14 -21.49 -0.67
N GLY A 102 6.20 -22.18 -1.81
CA GLY A 102 5.47 -21.80 -3.01
C GLY A 102 5.96 -20.50 -3.68
N LEU A 103 7.15 -20.03 -3.31
CA LEU A 103 7.86 -19.02 -4.09
C LEU A 103 8.64 -19.68 -5.24
N ASP A 104 8.65 -19.02 -6.38
CA ASP A 104 9.50 -19.37 -7.52
C ASP A 104 10.98 -19.11 -7.17
N PRO A 105 11.94 -19.80 -7.81
CA PRO A 105 13.36 -19.70 -7.46
C PRO A 105 13.93 -18.26 -7.48
N GLU A 106 13.51 -17.45 -8.45
CA GLU A 106 13.94 -16.05 -8.58
C GLU A 106 13.45 -15.19 -7.42
N ASP A 107 12.22 -15.40 -7.00
CA ASP A 107 11.60 -14.68 -5.88
C ASP A 107 12.20 -15.11 -4.54
N ARG A 108 12.53 -16.40 -4.38
CA ARG A 108 13.30 -16.88 -3.22
C ARG A 108 14.65 -16.18 -3.15
N ALA A 109 15.39 -16.14 -4.26
CA ALA A 109 16.70 -15.50 -4.31
C ALA A 109 16.61 -14.01 -3.96
N LEU A 110 15.59 -13.30 -4.47
CA LEU A 110 15.34 -11.90 -4.13
C LEU A 110 15.11 -11.70 -2.62
N VAL A 111 14.28 -12.55 -2.01
CA VAL A 111 14.02 -12.47 -0.56
C VAL A 111 15.30 -12.76 0.22
N MET A 112 16.07 -13.80 -0.12
CA MET A 112 17.34 -14.12 0.55
C MET A 112 18.35 -12.96 0.50
N ASP A 113 18.48 -12.32 -0.66
CA ASP A 113 19.42 -11.19 -0.84
C ASP A 113 18.99 -9.95 -0.05
N SER A 114 17.67 -9.71 0.04
CA SER A 114 17.12 -8.51 0.66
C SER A 114 16.83 -8.65 2.16
N ARG A 115 16.66 -9.89 2.65
CA ARG A 115 16.28 -10.22 4.04
C ARG A 115 17.40 -11.03 4.71
N PRO A 116 18.49 -10.37 5.15
CA PRO A 116 19.62 -11.04 5.78
C PRO A 116 19.28 -11.66 7.15
N ASP A 117 18.11 -11.34 7.69
CA ASP A 117 17.53 -11.95 8.89
C ASP A 117 16.92 -13.33 8.63
N TYR A 118 16.86 -13.80 7.37
CA TYR A 118 16.52 -15.19 7.07
C TYR A 118 17.68 -16.12 7.47
N PRO A 119 17.47 -17.06 8.40
CA PRO A 119 18.51 -18.01 8.78
C PRO A 119 18.76 -18.99 7.63
N PHE A 120 20.01 -19.05 7.15
CA PHE A 120 20.45 -19.97 6.09
C PHE A 120 20.20 -21.46 6.39
N ASP A 121 19.92 -21.81 7.64
CA ASP A 121 19.86 -23.20 8.12
C ASP A 121 18.46 -23.86 8.02
N GLN A 122 17.46 -23.23 7.40
CA GLN A 122 16.09 -23.80 7.30
C GLN A 122 15.83 -24.72 6.09
N ASP A 123 16.80 -24.87 5.19
CA ASP A 123 16.70 -25.77 4.02
C ASP A 123 17.45 -27.13 4.24
N LEU A 124 17.58 -27.60 5.49
CA LEU A 124 18.25 -28.88 5.87
C LEU A 124 17.30 -29.90 6.51
#